data_AF-A0A9J6ZCD5-F1
#
_entry.id   AF-A0A9J6ZCD5-F1
#
_cell.length_a   1.000
_cell.length_b   1.000
_cell.length_c   1.000
_cell.angle_alpha   90.00
_cell.angle_beta   90.00
_cell.angle_gamma   90.00
#
_symmetry.space_group_name_H-M   'P 1'
#
loop_
_entity.id
_entity.type
_entity.pdbx_description
1 polymer ?
#
loop_
_entity_poly.entity_id
_entity_poly.type
_entity_poly.pdbx_seq_one_letter_code
_entity_poly.pdbx_strand_id
1 'polypeptide(L)'
;MKNHDHHWGEIPSVGQVVYLRENSNISTGGDSLDFTDNIPESYKKLAIESAKAARATICGVDMMIDDLAVEASDSNYSIIEINFNPAIHIHCYPYKGRNRKADEKILDLLFGELSS
;
A
#
# COMPACT_ATOMS: atom_id res chain seq x y z
N MET A 1 -10.96 10.40 17.76
CA MET A 1 -10.90 11.54 18.71
C MET A 1 -10.53 11.17 20.14
N LYS A 2 -10.53 9.90 20.59
CA LYS A 2 -10.33 9.63 22.04
C LYS A 2 -8.92 9.94 22.59
N ASN A 3 -7.94 10.26 21.76
CA ASN A 3 -6.55 10.49 22.20
C ASN A 3 -5.93 11.82 21.71
N HIS A 4 -6.75 12.75 21.23
CA HIS A 4 -6.32 14.11 20.90
C HIS A 4 -7.29 15.03 21.65
N ASP A 5 -6.84 16.13 22.25
CA ASP A 5 -7.63 17.09 23.05
C ASP A 5 -8.73 17.84 22.25
N HIS A 6 -9.30 17.20 21.24
CA HIS A 6 -10.35 17.70 20.37
C HIS A 6 -11.72 17.19 20.80
N HIS A 7 -12.70 18.09 20.79
CA HIS A 7 -14.07 17.79 21.20
C HIS A 7 -15.02 17.74 20.00
N TRP A 8 -16.08 16.94 20.14
CA TRP A 8 -17.18 16.89 19.16
C TRP A 8 -17.86 18.27 19.07
N GLY A 9 -17.51 19.06 18.05
CA GLY A 9 -18.01 20.43 17.87
C GLY A 9 -16.93 21.49 17.70
N GLU A 10 -15.66 21.14 17.94
CA GLU A 10 -14.54 21.99 17.56
C GLU A 10 -14.45 22.12 16.03
N ILE A 11 -14.26 23.34 15.55
CA ILE A 11 -14.06 23.62 14.13
C ILE A 11 -12.55 23.72 13.88
N PRO A 12 -11.95 22.81 13.09
CA PRO A 12 -10.53 22.88 12.78
C PRO A 12 -10.19 24.20 12.07
N SER A 13 -9.03 24.75 12.39
CA SER A 13 -8.47 25.88 11.63
C SER A 13 -8.22 25.48 10.19
N VAL A 14 -8.23 26.45 9.28
CA VAL A 14 -7.94 26.18 7.86
C VAL A 14 -6.56 25.54 7.73
N GLY A 15 -6.50 24.34 7.12
CA GLY A 15 -5.28 23.57 6.94
C GLY A 15 -4.86 22.68 8.14
N GLN A 16 -5.61 22.71 9.25
CA GLN A 16 -5.36 21.84 10.39
C GLN A 16 -5.73 20.39 10.05
N VAL A 17 -4.77 19.47 10.18
CA VAL A 17 -5.01 18.03 10.07
C VAL A 17 -5.47 17.51 11.43
N VAL A 18 -6.64 16.88 11.47
CA VAL A 18 -7.20 16.26 12.68
C VAL A 18 -7.20 14.74 12.49
N TYR A 19 -6.36 14.04 13.26
CA TYR A 19 -6.29 12.59 13.23
C TYR A 19 -7.47 11.98 14.01
N LEU A 20 -8.30 11.21 13.30
CA LEU A 20 -9.50 10.61 13.91
C LEU A 20 -9.22 9.25 14.54
N ARG A 21 -8.17 8.57 14.07
CA ARG A 21 -7.71 7.22 14.45
C ARG A 21 -6.20 7.20 14.55
N GLU A 22 -5.67 6.28 15.36
CA GLU A 22 -4.22 6.05 15.52
C GLU A 22 -3.69 5.00 14.54
N ASN A 23 -4.57 4.24 13.91
CA ASN A 23 -4.22 3.20 12.96
C ASN A 23 -4.62 3.59 11.52
N SER A 24 -3.72 3.31 10.58
CA SER A 24 -3.92 3.57 9.16
C SER A 24 -4.62 2.39 8.47
N ASN A 25 -5.86 2.09 8.89
CA ASN A 25 -6.63 1.00 8.29
C ASN A 25 -7.70 1.54 7.33
N ILE A 26 -7.60 1.15 6.06
CA ILE A 26 -8.54 1.53 4.99
C ILE A 26 -9.99 1.16 5.34
N SER A 27 -10.23 -0.01 5.94
CA SER A 27 -11.59 -0.46 6.29
C SER A 27 -12.30 0.44 7.31
N THR A 28 -11.54 1.24 8.06
CA THR A 28 -12.05 2.21 9.04
C THR A 28 -11.94 3.66 8.57
N GLY A 29 -11.72 3.87 7.27
CA GLY A 29 -11.64 5.20 6.65
C GLY A 29 -10.23 5.78 6.56
N GLY A 30 -9.19 4.94 6.56
CA GLY A 30 -7.82 5.38 6.26
C GLY A 30 -7.63 5.69 4.78
N ASP A 31 -6.64 6.54 4.48
CA ASP A 31 -6.33 6.97 3.12
C ASP A 31 -5.33 6.02 2.44
N SER A 32 -5.65 5.55 1.22
CA SER A 32 -4.73 4.78 0.38
C SER A 32 -3.96 5.70 -0.57
N LEU A 33 -2.62 5.65 -0.51
CA LEU A 33 -1.75 6.45 -1.35
C LEU A 33 -1.00 5.54 -2.33
N ASP A 34 -1.14 5.77 -3.64
CA ASP A 34 -0.31 5.10 -4.63
C ASP A 34 1.09 5.73 -4.64
N PHE A 35 2.10 4.91 -4.34
CA PHE A 35 3.50 5.30 -4.23
C PHE A 35 4.41 4.55 -5.22
N THR A 36 3.83 3.89 -6.22
CA THR A 36 4.53 2.95 -7.11
C THR A 36 5.70 3.60 -7.87
N ASP A 37 5.55 4.86 -8.28
CA ASP A 37 6.59 5.57 -9.05
C ASP A 37 7.66 6.21 -8.14
N ASN A 38 7.36 6.38 -6.85
CA ASN A 38 8.21 7.08 -5.90
C ASN A 38 9.05 6.15 -5.02
N ILE A 39 8.64 4.89 -4.88
CA ILE A 39 9.39 3.90 -4.11
C ILE A 39 10.68 3.51 -4.85
N PRO A 40 11.84 3.43 -4.15
CA PRO A 40 13.08 2.96 -4.75
C PRO A 40 12.96 1.55 -5.35
N GLU A 41 13.69 1.32 -6.44
CA GLU A 41 13.55 0.09 -7.22
C GLU A 41 14.04 -1.15 -6.45
N SER A 42 14.94 -0.99 -5.47
CA SER A 42 15.36 -2.08 -4.58
C SER A 42 14.20 -2.74 -3.85
N TYR A 43 13.20 -1.98 -3.41
CA TYR A 43 12.06 -2.52 -2.65
C TYR A 43 11.09 -3.28 -3.56
N LYS A 44 10.93 -2.85 -4.82
CA LYS A 44 10.15 -3.60 -5.80
C LYS A 44 10.81 -4.94 -6.11
N LYS A 45 12.14 -4.95 -6.30
CA LYS A 45 12.92 -6.17 -6.48
C LYS A 45 12.79 -7.09 -5.27
N LEU A 46 12.91 -6.54 -4.07
CA LEU A 46 12.73 -7.28 -2.83
C LEU A 46 11.35 -7.95 -2.76
N ALA A 47 10.26 -7.22 -3.06
CA ALA A 47 8.91 -7.78 -3.08
C ALA A 47 8.79 -8.95 -4.08
N ILE A 48 9.39 -8.81 -5.27
CA ILE A 48 9.43 -9.88 -6.28
C ILE A 48 10.17 -11.11 -5.75
N GLU A 49 11.34 -10.94 -5.11
CA GLU A 49 12.11 -12.05 -4.56
C GLU A 49 11.38 -12.72 -3.38
N SER A 50 10.70 -11.95 -2.51
CA SER A 50 9.85 -12.50 -1.45
C SER A 50 8.70 -13.35 -2.02
N ALA A 51 8.01 -12.87 -3.06
CA ALA A 51 6.95 -13.61 -3.74
C ALA A 51 7.46 -14.92 -4.36
N LYS A 52 8.63 -14.89 -5.01
CA LYS A 52 9.29 -16.08 -5.57
C LYS A 52 9.66 -17.10 -4.48
N ALA A 53 10.22 -16.64 -3.38
CA ALA A 53 10.58 -17.50 -2.24
C ALA A 53 9.34 -18.20 -1.66
N ALA A 54 8.20 -17.50 -1.61
CA ALA A 54 6.91 -18.03 -1.18
C ALA A 54 6.19 -18.87 -2.26
N ARG A 55 6.73 -18.97 -3.48
CA ARG A 55 6.10 -19.61 -4.65
C ARG A 55 4.70 -19.07 -4.95
N ALA A 56 4.50 -17.77 -4.73
CA ALA A 56 3.24 -17.10 -4.97
C ALA A 56 3.25 -16.42 -6.34
N THR A 57 2.32 -16.80 -7.22
CA THR A 57 2.13 -16.15 -8.52
C THR A 57 1.45 -14.80 -8.39
N ILE A 58 0.47 -14.69 -7.49
CA ILE A 58 -0.22 -13.46 -7.12
C ILE A 58 -0.19 -13.37 -5.59
N CYS A 59 0.42 -12.32 -5.06
CA CYS A 59 0.39 -11.99 -3.64
C CYS A 59 0.62 -10.50 -3.42
N GLY A 60 0.25 -10.03 -2.22
CA GLY A 60 0.73 -8.77 -1.66
C GLY A 60 1.90 -9.05 -0.72
N VAL A 61 2.93 -8.21 -0.77
CA VAL A 61 4.06 -8.28 0.16
C VAL A 61 4.04 -7.01 0.99
N ASP A 62 3.81 -7.17 2.28
CA ASP A 62 3.75 -6.07 3.23
C ASP A 62 5.10 -5.91 3.92
N MET A 63 5.62 -4.69 3.91
CA MET A 63 6.95 -4.38 4.43
C MET A 63 6.93 -3.10 5.27
N MET A 64 7.81 -3.08 6.28
CA MET A 64 8.17 -1.87 7.01
C MET A 64 9.49 -1.36 6.42
N ILE A 65 9.55 -0.05 6.15
CA ILE A 65 10.75 0.64 5.65
C ILE A 65 11.01 1.81 6.58
N ASP A 66 12.23 1.92 7.10
CA ASP A 66 12.60 2.99 8.04
C ASP A 66 12.87 4.31 7.32
N ASP A 67 13.69 4.26 6.25
CA ASP A 67 13.97 5.42 5.39
C ASP A 67 13.78 5.10 3.90
N LEU A 68 12.76 5.71 3.30
CA LEU A 68 12.44 5.61 1.87
C LEU A 68 13.46 6.30 0.95
N ALA A 69 14.33 7.16 1.47
CA ALA A 69 15.38 7.81 0.68
C ALA A 69 16.60 6.90 0.47
N VAL A 70 16.65 5.76 1.14
CA VAL A 70 17.76 4.80 1.09
C VAL A 70 17.30 3.50 0.42
N GLU A 71 18.19 2.86 -0.33
CA GLU A 71 17.93 1.55 -0.94
C GLU A 71 17.74 0.46 0.14
N ALA A 72 17.13 -0.66 -0.25
CA ALA A 72 16.86 -1.76 0.66
C ALA A 72 18.16 -2.39 1.17
N SER A 73 18.27 -2.53 2.49
CA SER A 73 19.33 -3.24 3.19
C SER A 73 18.77 -3.96 4.41
N ASP A 74 19.49 -4.96 4.93
CA ASP A 74 19.06 -5.77 6.08
C ASP A 74 18.75 -4.95 7.35
N SER A 75 19.19 -3.69 7.40
CA SER A 75 18.95 -2.78 8.52
C SER A 75 17.91 -1.70 8.25
N ASN A 76 17.35 -1.62 7.03
CA ASN A 76 16.43 -0.54 6.63
C ASN A 76 15.02 -1.04 6.28
N TYR A 77 14.82 -2.37 6.23
CA TYR A 77 13.49 -2.94 5.98
C TYR A 77 13.25 -4.22 6.79
N SER A 78 11.97 -4.59 6.88
CA SER A 78 11.54 -5.92 7.29
C SER A 78 10.29 -6.33 6.53
N ILE A 79 10.22 -7.58 6.08
CA ILE A 79 8.98 -8.16 5.53
C ILE A 79 8.08 -8.57 6.69
N ILE A 80 6.85 -8.07 6.70
CA ILE A 80 5.85 -8.32 7.75
C ILE A 80 4.98 -9.52 7.37
N GLU A 81 4.47 -9.54 6.14
CA GLU A 81 3.52 -10.53 5.66
C GLU A 81 3.64 -10.75 4.15
N ILE A 82 3.30 -11.96 3.69
CA ILE A 82 3.03 -12.25 2.29
C ILE A 82 1.60 -12.79 2.19
N ASN A 83 0.68 -11.98 1.67
CA ASN A 83 -0.74 -12.30 1.58
C ASN A 83 -1.08 -12.85 0.19
N PHE A 84 -1.55 -14.10 0.13
CA PHE A 84 -1.88 -14.80 -1.12
C PHE A 84 -3.22 -14.39 -1.73
N ASN A 85 -4.03 -13.61 -1.01
CA ASN A 85 -5.27 -13.02 -1.50
C ASN A 85 -5.29 -11.51 -1.19
N PRO A 86 -4.41 -10.73 -1.84
CA PRO A 86 -4.28 -9.31 -1.53
C PRO A 86 -5.56 -8.55 -1.89
N ALA A 87 -5.84 -7.49 -1.13
CA ALA A 87 -6.97 -6.62 -1.38
C ALA A 87 -6.72 -5.70 -2.59
N ILE A 88 -6.78 -6.24 -3.81
CA ILE A 88 -6.38 -5.53 -5.05
C ILE A 88 -7.14 -4.21 -5.31
N HIS A 89 -8.38 -4.10 -4.81
CA HIS A 89 -9.22 -2.92 -5.03
C HIS A 89 -8.58 -1.63 -4.49
N ILE A 90 -7.77 -1.71 -3.42
CA ILE A 90 -7.10 -0.53 -2.85
C ILE A 90 -6.03 0.05 -3.80
N HIS A 91 -5.51 -0.77 -4.73
CA HIS A 91 -4.56 -0.36 -5.77
C HIS A 91 -5.25 0.12 -7.04
N CYS A 92 -6.47 -0.34 -7.30
CA CYS A 92 -7.29 0.13 -8.43
C CYS A 92 -7.95 1.48 -8.12
N TYR A 93 -8.28 1.74 -6.86
CA TYR A 93 -8.98 2.95 -6.44
C TYR A 93 -8.28 3.62 -5.25
N PRO A 94 -7.06 4.16 -5.44
CA PRO A 94 -6.37 4.87 -4.37
C PRO A 94 -7.08 6.18 -4.02
N TYR A 95 -7.08 6.58 -2.75
CA TYR A 95 -7.54 7.90 -2.33
C TYR A 95 -6.74 9.02 -3.02
N LYS A 96 -5.42 8.83 -3.15
CA LYS A 96 -4.54 9.72 -3.91
C LYS A 96 -3.51 8.93 -4.72
N GLY A 97 -3.30 9.37 -5.96
CA GLY A 97 -2.33 8.80 -6.89
C GLY A 97 -3.00 8.18 -8.11
N ARG A 98 -2.40 7.14 -8.70
CA ARG A 98 -2.83 6.60 -9.99
C ARG A 98 -3.40 5.19 -9.83
N ASN A 99 -4.52 4.91 -10.49
CA ASN A 99 -5.01 3.54 -10.67
C ASN A 99 -3.97 2.75 -11.49
N ARG A 100 -3.43 1.67 -10.92
CA ARG A 100 -2.41 0.82 -11.57
C ARG A 100 -2.98 -0.32 -12.42
N LYS A 101 -4.31 -0.41 -12.52
CA LYS A 101 -5.07 -1.43 -13.26
C LYS A 101 -4.62 -2.84 -12.90
N ALA A 102 -4.50 -3.08 -11.59
CA ALA A 102 -3.99 -4.36 -11.08
C ALA A 102 -4.93 -5.52 -11.42
N ASP A 103 -6.23 -5.24 -11.44
CA ASP A 103 -7.29 -6.12 -11.92
C ASP A 103 -7.09 -6.54 -13.38
N GLU A 104 -6.87 -5.59 -14.30
CA GLU A 104 -6.62 -5.89 -15.72
C GLU A 104 -5.41 -6.82 -15.88
N LYS A 105 -4.29 -6.49 -15.23
CA LYS A 105 -3.06 -7.31 -15.28
C LYS A 105 -3.24 -8.72 -14.73
N ILE A 106 -4.07 -8.89 -13.70
CA ILE A 106 -4.39 -10.22 -13.16
C ILE A 106 -5.22 -11.01 -14.18
N LEU A 107 -6.20 -10.38 -14.82
CA LEU A 107 -6.99 -11.02 -15.87
C LEU A 107 -6.12 -11.41 -17.06
N ASP A 108 -5.22 -10.53 -17.51
CA ASP A 108 -4.26 -10.81 -18.59
C ASP A 108 -3.37 -12.02 -18.25
N LEU A 109 -2.94 -12.14 -16.98
CA LEU A 109 -2.16 -13.28 -16.53
C LEU A 109 -2.95 -14.59 -16.53
N LEU A 110 -4.24 -14.55 -16.17
CA LEU A 110 -5.08 -15.75 -16.05
C LEU A 110 -5.59 -16.26 -17.40
N PHE A 111 -5.92 -15.35 -18.31
CA PHE A 111 -6.62 -15.67 -19.56
C PHE A 111 -5.81 -15.36 -20.82
N GLY A 112 -4.61 -14.77 -20.69
CA GLY A 112 -3.89 -14.12 -21.79
C GLY A 112 -4.44 -12.72 -22.05
N GLU A 113 -3.81 -11.93 -22.92
CA GLU A 113 -4.46 -10.72 -23.43
C GLU A 113 -5.86 -11.11 -23.90
N LEU A 114 -6.90 -10.44 -23.38
CA LEU A 114 -8.22 -10.46 -24.00
C LEU A 114 -8.07 -9.80 -25.36
N SER A 115 -7.56 -10.57 -26.32
CA SER A 115 -7.20 -10.11 -27.64
C SER A 115 -8.48 -9.70 -28.38
N SER A 116 -8.69 -8.39 -28.44
CA SER A 116 -9.35 -7.68 -29.54
C SER A 116 -9.07 -6.18 -29.45
#